data_AF-G4RF47-F1
#
_entry.id   AF-G4RF47-F1
#
_cell.length_a   1.000
_cell.length_b   1.000
_cell.length_c   1.000
_cell.angle_alpha   90.00
_cell.angle_beta   90.00
_cell.angle_gamma   90.00
#
_symmetry.space_group_name_H-M   'P 1'
#
loop_
_entity.id
_entity.type
_entity.pdbx_description
1 polymer ?
#
loop_
_entity_poly.entity_id
_entity_poly.type
_entity_poly.pdbx_seq_one_letter_code
_entity_poly.pdbx_strand_id
1 'polypeptide(L)'
;MTFLPTLRRLTAALVLFGAALVASAPVHAQQEISPEHLAKAREYVDMTDSAQLYERTLIEMGLRVMRLMIQEDPSLRDPLINALQTVYDGYLADRDPLYNQFARIYAIRFSLEELEEIVGFYSTPVGEKLLSQNAGINEDLQLVLGVWSRNTSNEFLSRVRTELRNQGYNAPEVEAPVLEEEGEAAPQ
;
A
#
# COMPACT_ATOMS: atom_id res chain seq x y z
N MET A 1 -73.19 -6.98 11.23
CA MET A 1 -72.80 -8.40 11.17
C MET A 1 -71.32 -8.47 11.59
N THR A 2 -71.02 -8.67 12.88
CA THR A 2 -70.68 -9.99 13.51
C THR A 2 -69.40 -10.60 12.91
N PHE A 3 -68.28 -10.93 13.57
CA PHE A 3 -67.73 -11.01 14.94
C PHE A 3 -66.18 -11.08 14.69
N LEU A 4 -65.29 -10.23 15.25
CA LEU A 4 -64.50 -10.37 16.51
C LEU A 4 -63.66 -11.69 16.62
N PRO A 5 -62.62 -11.78 17.50
CA PRO A 5 -61.24 -11.27 17.42
C PRO A 5 -60.23 -12.37 17.89
N THR A 6 -58.94 -12.06 18.12
CA THR A 6 -58.11 -12.47 19.30
C THR A 6 -56.65 -12.09 19.03
N LEU A 7 -56.02 -11.11 19.68
CA LEU A 7 -55.69 -10.97 21.11
C LEU A 7 -54.58 -11.92 21.59
N ARG A 8 -53.39 -11.36 21.84
CA ARG A 8 -52.50 -11.52 23.01
C ARG A 8 -51.18 -10.79 22.69
N ARG A 9 -50.56 -9.91 23.49
CA ARG A 9 -50.76 -9.41 24.86
C ARG A 9 -49.85 -8.16 25.02
N LEU A 10 -50.45 -7.06 25.50
CA LEU A 10 -50.03 -6.23 26.65
C LEU A 10 -48.61 -5.59 26.61
N THR A 11 -48.46 -4.29 26.31
CA THR A 11 -48.61 -3.08 27.18
C THR A 11 -47.57 -2.92 28.29
N ALA A 12 -46.79 -1.82 28.19
CA ALA A 12 -46.43 -0.83 29.24
C ALA A 12 -45.11 -0.16 28.82
N ALA A 13 -45.07 1.08 28.33
CA ALA A 13 -45.32 2.36 28.99
C ALA A 13 -44.20 2.84 29.94
N LEU A 14 -43.93 4.15 29.84
CA LEU A 14 -43.04 5.03 30.63
C LEU A 14 -41.54 5.04 30.27
N VAL A 15 -41.00 6.11 29.67
CA VAL A 15 -40.79 7.51 30.13
C VAL A 15 -39.43 7.68 30.85
N LEU A 16 -38.53 8.36 30.13
CA LEU A 16 -37.44 9.25 30.58
C LEU A 16 -36.43 8.72 31.61
N PHE A 17 -35.27 8.27 31.14
CA PHE A 17 -33.99 8.41 31.85
C PHE A 17 -32.77 8.31 30.91
N GLY A 18 -31.80 9.23 31.05
CA GLY A 18 -30.45 9.18 30.45
C GLY A 18 -30.31 9.88 29.09
N ALA A 19 -30.00 11.18 28.98
CA ALA A 19 -28.68 11.76 29.20
C ALA A 19 -27.49 10.78 29.08
N ALA A 20 -26.57 11.10 28.16
CA ALA A 20 -25.23 10.54 27.99
C ALA A 20 -25.11 9.14 27.36
N LEU A 21 -25.27 9.08 26.04
CA LEU A 21 -24.53 8.12 25.20
C LEU A 21 -23.96 8.86 23.97
N VAL A 22 -23.10 9.85 24.21
CA VAL A 22 -21.99 10.07 23.27
C VAL A 22 -21.05 8.93 23.57
N ALA A 23 -21.16 7.89 22.76
CA ALA A 23 -20.27 6.75 22.81
C ALA A 23 -18.84 7.27 22.85
N SER A 24 -18.20 6.96 23.97
CA SER A 24 -16.76 6.81 24.07
C SER A 24 -16.29 5.94 22.90
N ALA A 25 -15.96 6.57 21.78
CA ALA A 25 -14.89 6.03 20.96
C ALA A 25 -13.71 5.89 21.93
N PRO A 26 -13.03 4.74 21.99
CA PRO A 26 -11.74 4.71 22.64
C PRO A 26 -10.91 5.73 21.86
N VAL A 27 -10.70 6.89 22.47
CA VAL A 27 -9.44 7.61 22.32
C VAL A 27 -8.44 6.49 22.52
N HIS A 28 -7.78 6.07 21.43
CA HIS A 28 -6.64 5.20 21.53
C HIS A 28 -5.67 6.02 22.37
N ALA A 29 -5.76 5.83 23.69
CA ALA A 29 -4.75 6.28 24.62
C ALA A 29 -3.48 5.77 23.96
N GLN A 30 -2.60 6.71 23.60
CA GLN A 30 -1.36 6.39 22.93
C GLN A 30 -0.58 5.47 23.87
N GLN A 31 -0.84 4.17 23.76
CA GLN A 31 -0.12 3.15 24.48
C GLN A 31 1.30 3.32 23.99
N GLU A 32 2.15 3.72 24.93
CA GLU A 32 3.56 3.85 24.67
C GLU A 32 4.03 2.52 24.08
N ILE A 33 4.53 2.56 22.85
CA ILE A 33 4.94 1.36 22.12
C ILE A 33 6.07 0.74 22.93
N SER A 34 5.82 -0.44 23.48
CA SER A 34 6.82 -1.16 24.27
C SER A 34 8.02 -1.54 23.38
N PRO A 35 9.22 -1.71 23.96
CA PRO A 35 10.37 -2.20 23.20
C PRO A 35 10.10 -3.54 22.49
N GLU A 36 9.33 -4.43 23.11
CA GLU A 36 8.91 -5.72 22.54
C GLU A 36 7.99 -5.54 21.34
N HIS A 37 7.01 -4.64 21.43
CA HIS A 37 6.11 -4.34 20.32
C HIS A 37 6.88 -3.74 19.13
N LEU A 38 7.81 -2.81 19.39
CA LEU A 38 8.67 -2.26 18.34
C LEU A 38 9.57 -3.32 17.72
N ALA A 39 10.14 -4.23 18.52
CA ALA A 39 10.99 -5.32 18.03
C ALA A 39 10.21 -6.29 17.12
N LYS A 40 8.98 -6.64 17.47
CA LYS A 40 8.14 -7.52 16.63
C LYS A 40 7.74 -6.83 15.32
N ALA A 41 7.39 -5.55 15.38
CA ALA A 41 7.13 -4.76 14.18
C ALA A 41 8.38 -4.64 13.29
N ARG A 42 9.57 -4.55 13.89
CA ARG A 42 10.84 -4.53 13.17
C ARG A 42 11.11 -5.84 12.44
N GLU A 43 10.86 -6.97 13.09
CA GLU A 43 10.95 -8.30 12.47
C GLU A 43 10.03 -8.40 11.23
N TYR A 44 8.79 -7.91 11.34
CA TYR A 44 7.89 -7.84 10.19
C TYR A 44 8.45 -6.98 9.03
N VAL A 45 9.02 -5.80 9.34
CA VAL A 45 9.63 -4.93 8.31
C VAL A 45 10.80 -5.62 7.63
N ASP A 46 11.69 -6.25 8.41
CA ASP A 46 12.86 -6.96 7.86
C ASP A 46 12.43 -8.14 6.96
N MET A 47 11.33 -8.83 7.28
CA MET A 47 10.79 -9.93 6.47
C MET A 47 10.10 -9.45 5.19
N THR A 48 9.47 -8.27 5.22
CA THR A 48 8.64 -7.77 4.13
C THR A 48 9.35 -6.79 3.20
N ASP A 49 10.60 -6.42 3.49
CA ASP A 49 11.46 -5.65 2.59
C ASP A 49 11.98 -6.51 1.40
N SER A 50 11.10 -7.29 0.80
CA SER A 50 11.37 -8.12 -0.38
C SER A 50 11.83 -7.30 -1.58
N ALA A 51 11.55 -6.00 -1.56
CA ALA A 51 11.87 -5.09 -2.62
C ALA A 51 13.14 -4.26 -2.32
N GLN A 52 13.86 -4.50 -1.22
CA GLN A 52 15.08 -3.76 -0.86
C GLN A 52 14.89 -2.24 -1.01
N LEU A 53 13.77 -1.72 -0.51
CA LEU A 53 13.36 -0.33 -0.73
C LEU A 53 14.47 0.64 -0.30
N TYR A 54 15.13 0.30 0.82
CA TYR A 54 16.26 1.06 1.32
C TYR A 54 17.43 1.11 0.34
N GLU A 55 17.88 -0.06 -0.14
CA GLU A 55 19.04 -0.14 -1.04
C GLU A 55 18.75 0.55 -2.38
N ARG A 56 17.55 0.37 -2.94
CA ARG A 56 17.13 1.06 -4.16
C ARG A 56 17.12 2.58 -3.97
N THR A 57 16.58 3.07 -2.85
CA THR A 57 16.58 4.50 -2.52
C THR A 57 18.00 5.05 -2.43
N LEU A 58 18.91 4.31 -1.80
CA LEU A 58 20.32 4.70 -1.74
C LEU A 58 20.93 4.78 -3.14
N ILE A 59 20.74 3.76 -3.98
CA ILE A 59 21.24 3.74 -5.36
C ILE A 59 20.77 4.97 -6.14
N GLU A 60 19.48 5.29 -6.07
CA GLU A 60 18.92 6.47 -6.73
C GLU A 60 19.53 7.78 -6.22
N MET A 61 19.75 7.89 -4.91
CA MET A 61 20.43 9.05 -4.31
C MET A 61 21.85 9.21 -4.84
N GLY A 62 22.66 8.15 -4.86
CA GLY A 62 24.03 8.26 -5.33
C GLY A 62 24.13 8.46 -6.85
N LEU A 63 23.21 7.91 -7.65
CA LEU A 63 23.11 8.24 -9.07
C LEU A 63 22.81 9.74 -9.30
N ARG A 64 21.94 10.33 -8.47
CA ARG A 64 21.64 11.77 -8.52
C ARG A 64 22.86 12.60 -8.16
N VAL A 65 23.59 12.23 -7.10
CA VAL A 65 24.84 12.87 -6.70
C VAL A 65 25.89 12.77 -7.82
N MET A 66 26.04 11.59 -8.41
CA MET A 66 26.98 11.36 -9.51
C MET A 66 26.68 12.26 -10.71
N ARG A 67 25.40 12.38 -11.12
CA ARG A 67 25.00 13.28 -12.20
C ARG A 67 25.37 14.74 -11.91
N LEU A 68 25.07 15.22 -10.70
CA LEU A 68 25.37 16.59 -10.28
C LEU A 68 26.88 16.86 -10.28
N MET A 69 27.68 15.96 -9.70
CA MET A 69 29.13 16.18 -9.56
C MET A 69 29.88 16.04 -10.89
N ILE A 70 29.49 15.11 -11.77
CA ILE A 70 30.08 14.97 -13.11
C ILE A 70 29.75 16.17 -14.01
N GLN A 71 28.56 16.77 -13.84
CA GLN A 71 28.18 17.97 -14.58
C GLN A 71 29.09 19.16 -14.22
N GLU A 72 29.44 19.30 -12.94
CA GLU A 72 30.33 20.36 -12.47
C GLU A 72 31.80 20.10 -12.83
N ASP A 73 32.26 18.85 -12.70
CA ASP A 73 33.61 18.44 -13.07
C ASP A 73 33.62 17.03 -13.69
N PRO A 74 33.76 16.92 -15.03
CA PRO A 74 33.79 15.64 -15.73
C PRO A 74 34.94 14.71 -15.31
N SER A 75 36.02 15.24 -14.72
CA SER A 75 37.14 14.43 -14.24
C SER A 75 36.78 13.58 -13.03
N LEU A 76 35.67 13.89 -12.35
CA LEU A 76 35.20 13.18 -11.17
C LEU A 76 34.54 11.82 -11.48
N ARG A 77 34.29 11.48 -12.75
CA ARG A 77 33.54 10.26 -13.13
C ARG A 77 34.07 8.99 -12.45
N ASP A 78 35.36 8.72 -12.56
CA ASP A 78 35.97 7.51 -12.00
C ASP A 78 36.14 7.57 -10.46
N PRO A 79 36.67 8.67 -9.85
CA PRO A 79 36.83 8.72 -8.39
C PRO A 79 35.49 8.73 -7.64
N LEU A 80 34.39 9.19 -8.25
CA LEU A 80 33.06 9.15 -7.64
C LEU A 80 32.56 7.73 -7.41
N ILE A 81 32.93 6.76 -8.25
CA ILE A 81 32.50 5.37 -8.09
C ILE A 81 32.99 4.82 -6.74
N ASN A 82 34.29 4.97 -6.45
CA ASN A 82 34.89 4.50 -5.20
C ASN A 82 34.35 5.26 -3.98
N ALA A 83 34.14 6.57 -4.11
CA ALA A 83 33.58 7.39 -3.05
C ALA A 83 32.14 6.99 -2.71
N LEU A 84 31.30 6.81 -3.73
CA LEU A 84 29.92 6.35 -3.54
C LEU A 84 29.87 4.95 -2.96
N GLN A 85 30.73 4.03 -3.40
CA GLN A 85 30.80 2.69 -2.82
C GLN A 85 31.13 2.74 -1.32
N THR A 86 32.13 3.53 -0.92
CA THR A 86 32.49 3.69 0.50
C THR A 86 31.32 4.25 1.32
N VAL A 87 30.60 5.22 0.77
CA VAL A 87 29.41 5.80 1.42
C VAL A 87 28.27 4.79 1.52
N TYR A 88 28.01 4.02 0.44
CA TYR A 88 27.00 2.98 0.44
C TYR A 88 27.26 1.91 1.49
N ASP A 89 28.50 1.41 1.59
CA ASP A 89 28.87 0.42 2.59
C ASP A 89 28.58 0.91 4.02
N GLY A 90 28.81 2.20 4.28
CA GLY A 90 28.48 2.84 5.55
C GLY A 90 26.97 2.84 5.86
N TYR A 91 26.13 3.16 4.88
CA TYR A 91 24.66 3.14 5.06
C TYR A 91 24.11 1.71 5.17
N LEU A 92 24.63 0.76 4.39
CA LEU A 92 24.21 -0.64 4.47
C LEU A 92 24.57 -1.27 5.82
N ALA A 93 25.67 -0.81 6.45
CA ALA A 93 26.06 -1.24 7.79
C ALA A 93 25.13 -0.73 8.90
N ASP A 94 24.39 0.37 8.69
CA ASP A 94 23.52 0.99 9.70
C ASP A 94 22.15 1.39 9.13
N ARG A 95 21.35 0.38 8.80
CA ARG A 95 19.95 0.57 8.35
C ARG A 95 18.96 0.79 9.49
N ASP A 96 19.39 0.59 10.73
CA ASP A 96 18.52 0.56 11.91
C ASP A 96 17.69 1.84 12.12
N PRO A 97 18.23 3.06 11.92
CA PRO A 97 17.45 4.27 12.16
C PRO A 97 16.18 4.35 11.30
N LEU A 98 16.26 4.02 10.01
CA LEU A 98 15.12 4.05 9.10
C LEU A 98 14.16 2.90 9.36
N TYR A 99 14.68 1.68 9.54
CA TYR A 99 13.84 0.51 9.74
C TYR A 99 13.10 0.58 11.08
N ASN A 100 13.67 1.22 12.11
CA ASN A 100 12.97 1.49 13.36
C ASN A 100 11.83 2.50 13.17
N GLN A 101 11.94 3.45 12.24
CA GLN A 101 10.82 4.34 11.87
C GLN A 101 9.74 3.56 11.14
N PHE A 102 10.10 2.67 10.21
CA PHE A 102 9.14 1.79 9.54
C PHE A 102 8.44 0.87 10.55
N ALA A 103 9.18 0.24 11.47
CA ALA A 103 8.63 -0.60 12.53
C ALA A 103 7.59 0.18 13.36
N ARG A 104 7.88 1.44 13.70
CA ARG A 104 6.93 2.29 14.43
C ARG A 104 5.63 2.53 13.66
N ILE A 105 5.65 2.60 12.33
CA ILE A 105 4.43 2.72 11.50
C ILE A 105 3.55 1.47 11.66
N TYR A 106 4.13 0.28 11.75
CA TYR A 106 3.38 -0.96 11.97
C TYR A 106 2.91 -1.11 13.41
N ALA A 107 3.76 -0.80 14.40
CA ALA A 107 3.43 -0.91 15.81
C ALA A 107 2.32 0.05 16.30
N ILE A 108 1.96 1.09 15.53
CA ILE A 108 0.78 1.93 15.82
C ILE A 108 -0.50 1.44 15.15
N ARG A 109 -0.42 0.45 14.25
CA ARG A 109 -1.56 -0.05 13.45
C ARG A 109 -2.00 -1.45 13.84
N PHE A 110 -1.08 -2.25 14.35
CA PHE A 110 -1.31 -3.63 14.77
C PHE A 110 -1.00 -3.76 16.25
N SER A 111 -1.69 -4.66 16.94
CA SER A 111 -1.29 -5.06 18.28
C SER A 111 -0.03 -5.94 18.24
N LEU A 112 0.60 -6.16 19.40
CA LEU A 112 1.73 -7.08 19.50
C LEU A 112 1.31 -8.49 19.06
N GLU A 113 0.14 -8.96 19.53
CA GLU A 113 -0.39 -10.28 19.22
C GLU A 113 -0.67 -10.44 17.72
N GLU A 114 -1.25 -9.42 17.07
CA GLU A 114 -1.48 -9.44 15.62
C GLU A 114 -0.17 -9.51 14.84
N LEU A 115 0.86 -8.74 15.25
CA LEU A 115 2.17 -8.81 14.63
C LEU A 115 2.84 -10.17 14.84
N GLU A 116 2.69 -10.78 16.02
CA GLU A 116 3.19 -12.14 16.28
C GLU A 116 2.53 -13.18 15.38
N GLU A 117 1.21 -13.11 15.19
CA GLU A 117 0.48 -14.00 14.29
C GLU A 117 0.93 -13.82 12.83
N ILE A 118 1.06 -12.57 12.38
CA ILE A 118 1.49 -12.24 11.02
C ILE A 118 2.92 -12.74 10.76
N VAL A 119 3.85 -12.42 11.66
CA VAL A 119 5.24 -12.89 11.59
C VAL A 119 5.27 -14.42 11.61
N GLY A 120 4.54 -15.05 12.53
CA GLY A 120 4.48 -16.50 12.65
C GLY A 120 4.02 -17.20 11.36
N PHE A 121 3.03 -16.64 10.67
CA PHE A 121 2.61 -17.15 9.35
C PHE A 121 3.71 -16.97 8.29
N TYR A 122 4.29 -15.77 8.19
CA TYR A 122 5.28 -15.47 7.15
C TYR A 122 6.61 -16.19 7.34
N SER A 123 6.94 -16.64 8.55
CA SER A 123 8.10 -17.50 8.82
C SER A 123 7.88 -18.98 8.43
N THR A 124 6.69 -19.37 7.98
CA THR A 124 6.46 -20.72 7.44
C THR A 124 7.02 -20.83 6.01
N PRO A 125 7.37 -22.04 5.53
CA PRO A 125 7.82 -22.21 4.14
C PRO A 125 6.84 -21.71 3.08
N VAL A 126 5.53 -21.77 3.37
CA VAL A 126 4.48 -21.24 2.48
C VAL A 126 4.40 -19.72 2.57
N GLY A 127 4.54 -19.15 3.77
CA GLY A 127 4.59 -17.70 3.98
C GLY A 127 5.78 -17.04 3.28
N GLU A 128 6.98 -17.61 3.43
CA GLU A 128 8.19 -17.15 2.74
C GLU A 128 8.06 -17.27 1.21
N LYS A 129 7.47 -18.38 0.75
CA LYS A 129 7.16 -18.54 -0.68
C LYS A 129 6.18 -17.47 -1.16
N LEU A 130 5.14 -17.14 -0.39
CA LEU A 130 4.21 -16.08 -0.77
C LEU A 130 4.91 -14.72 -0.86
N LEU A 131 5.70 -14.34 0.15
CA LEU A 131 6.46 -13.08 0.15
C LEU A 131 7.39 -12.96 -1.06
N SER A 132 8.15 -14.02 -1.35
CA SER A 132 9.09 -14.02 -2.49
C SER A 132 8.40 -14.02 -3.86
N GLN A 133 7.18 -14.55 -3.96
CA GLN A 133 6.42 -14.61 -5.22
C GLN A 133 5.58 -13.35 -5.46
N ASN A 134 5.24 -12.57 -4.42
CA ASN A 134 4.32 -11.44 -4.55
C ASN A 134 4.74 -10.42 -5.63
N ALA A 135 6.04 -10.15 -5.79
CA ALA A 135 6.52 -9.24 -6.85
C ALA A 135 6.21 -9.78 -8.25
N GLY A 136 6.58 -11.04 -8.53
CA GLY A 136 6.30 -11.68 -9.82
C GLY A 136 4.81 -11.86 -10.09
N ILE A 137 4.02 -12.20 -9.06
CA ILE A 137 2.57 -12.28 -9.17
C ILE A 137 1.98 -10.92 -9.57
N ASN A 138 2.43 -9.83 -8.96
CA ASN A 138 1.96 -8.49 -9.31
C ASN A 138 2.34 -8.14 -10.75
N GLU A 139 3.57 -8.45 -11.19
CA GLU A 139 4.00 -8.26 -12.59
C GLU A 139 3.11 -9.04 -13.56
N ASP A 140 2.86 -10.33 -13.29
CA ASP A 140 1.99 -11.19 -14.11
C ASP A 140 0.55 -10.66 -14.18
N LEU A 141 0.00 -10.19 -13.05
CA LEU A 141 -1.33 -9.59 -13.00
C LEU A 141 -1.41 -8.33 -13.85
N GLN A 142 -0.39 -7.46 -13.82
CA GLN A 142 -0.34 -6.25 -14.62
C GLN A 142 -0.26 -6.56 -16.11
N LEU A 143 0.51 -7.57 -16.52
CA LEU A 143 0.56 -8.02 -17.92
C LEU A 143 -0.81 -8.52 -18.42
N VAL A 144 -1.48 -9.35 -17.61
CA VAL A 144 -2.83 -9.83 -17.93
C VAL A 144 -3.82 -8.68 -18.03
N LEU A 145 -3.77 -7.73 -17.11
CA LEU A 145 -4.64 -6.56 -17.10
C LEU A 145 -4.41 -5.67 -18.32
N GLY A 146 -3.14 -5.50 -18.75
CA GLY A 146 -2.78 -4.78 -19.97
C GLY A 146 -3.38 -5.41 -21.22
N VAL A 147 -3.29 -6.75 -21.36
CA VAL A 147 -3.91 -7.47 -22.48
C VAL A 147 -5.43 -7.32 -22.47
N TRP A 148 -6.06 -7.54 -21.32
CA TRP A 148 -7.51 -7.42 -21.18
C TRP A 148 -7.98 -6.01 -21.53
N SER A 149 -7.28 -4.98 -21.04
CA SER A 149 -7.62 -3.59 -21.30
C SER A 149 -7.55 -3.27 -22.78
N ARG A 150 -6.43 -3.58 -23.45
CA ARG A 150 -6.26 -3.36 -24.90
C ARG A 150 -7.38 -4.00 -25.74
N ASN A 151 -7.82 -5.20 -25.37
CA ASN A 151 -8.89 -5.90 -26.06
C ASN A 151 -10.29 -5.32 -25.77
N THR A 152 -10.49 -4.71 -24.59
CA THR A 152 -11.79 -4.23 -24.11
C THR A 152 -12.03 -2.76 -24.40
N SER A 153 -10.98 -1.96 -24.61
CA SER A 153 -11.07 -0.49 -24.75
C SER A 153 -12.10 -0.03 -25.80
N ASN A 154 -12.15 -0.69 -26.97
CA ASN A 154 -13.10 -0.35 -28.04
C ASN A 154 -14.56 -0.61 -27.64
N GLU A 155 -14.82 -1.75 -27.00
CA GLU A 155 -16.16 -2.09 -26.51
C GLU A 155 -16.59 -1.13 -25.40
N PHE A 156 -15.70 -0.85 -24.46
CA PHE A 156 -15.95 0.08 -23.37
C PHE A 156 -16.32 1.48 -23.88
N LEU A 157 -15.54 2.01 -24.84
CA LEU A 157 -15.82 3.28 -25.50
C LEU A 157 -17.19 3.28 -26.20
N SER A 158 -17.51 2.22 -26.94
CA SER A 158 -18.81 2.07 -27.62
C SER A 158 -20.00 2.11 -26.64
N ARG A 159 -19.86 1.43 -25.50
CA ARG A 159 -20.87 1.43 -24.43
C ARG A 159 -21.05 2.82 -23.82
N VAL A 160 -19.96 3.52 -23.52
CA VAL A 160 -20.01 4.91 -23.01
C VAL A 160 -20.69 5.85 -24.02
N ARG A 161 -20.36 5.74 -25.31
CA ARG A 161 -21.03 6.53 -26.36
C ARG A 161 -22.52 6.29 -26.42
N THR A 162 -22.92 5.02 -26.34
CA THR A 162 -24.34 4.64 -26.37
C THR A 162 -25.09 5.28 -25.21
N GLU A 163 -24.50 5.25 -24.01
CA GLU A 163 -25.11 5.86 -22.83
C GLU A 163 -25.23 7.38 -22.95
N LEU A 164 -24.19 8.07 -23.44
CA LEU A 164 -24.24 9.52 -23.69
C LEU A 164 -25.35 9.90 -24.69
N ARG A 165 -25.54 9.09 -25.73
CA ARG A 165 -26.61 9.31 -26.72
C ARG A 165 -28.00 9.10 -26.11
N ASN A 166 -28.16 8.09 -25.24
CA ASN A 166 -29.42 7.87 -24.50
C ASN A 166 -29.79 9.05 -23.61
N GLN A 167 -28.79 9.78 -23.10
CA GLN A 167 -28.97 10.99 -22.28
C GLN A 167 -29.17 12.26 -23.12
N GLY A 168 -29.15 12.17 -24.45
CA GLY A 168 -29.35 13.31 -25.36
C GLY A 168 -28.08 14.10 -25.68
N TYR A 169 -26.90 13.62 -25.31
CA TYR A 169 -25.62 14.24 -25.66
C TYR A 169 -25.07 13.71 -26.99
N ASN A 170 -24.34 14.55 -27.72
CA ASN A 170 -23.57 14.10 -28.87
C ASN A 170 -22.27 13.44 -28.39
N ALA A 171 -22.06 12.17 -28.74
CA ALA A 171 -20.88 11.41 -28.36
C ALA A 171 -19.85 11.38 -29.51
N PRO A 172 -18.64 11.95 -29.35
CA PRO A 172 -17.66 12.09 -30.42
C PRO A 172 -17.03 10.76 -30.82
N GLU A 173 -16.67 10.66 -32.11
CA GLU A 173 -15.91 9.55 -32.70
C GLU A 173 -14.41 9.75 -32.38
N VAL A 174 -13.96 9.18 -31.27
CA VAL A 174 -12.57 9.09 -30.82
C VAL A 174 -12.08 7.65 -30.89
N GLU A 175 -10.79 7.43 -31.13
CA GLU A 175 -10.23 6.09 -30.98
C GLU A 175 -10.18 5.73 -29.49
N ALA A 176 -10.33 4.45 -29.16
CA ALA A 176 -10.17 4.05 -27.76
C ALA A 176 -8.71 4.28 -27.36
N PRO A 177 -8.45 4.85 -26.16
CA PRO A 177 -7.08 5.06 -25.73
C PRO A 177 -6.37 3.71 -25.66
N VAL A 178 -5.20 3.64 -26.31
CA VAL A 178 -4.22 2.61 -25.99
C VAL A 178 -3.74 2.94 -24.59
N LEU A 179 -4.12 2.14 -23.61
CA LEU A 179 -3.53 2.28 -22.29
C LEU A 179 -2.05 1.90 -22.43
N GLU A 180 -1.20 2.91 -22.46
CA GLU A 180 0.24 2.72 -22.32
C GLU A 180 0.49 2.07 -20.96
N GLU A 181 1.40 1.10 -20.92
CA GLU A 181 1.73 0.41 -19.68
C GLU A 181 2.35 1.44 -18.73
N GLU A 182 1.63 1.81 -17.67
CA GLU A 182 2.18 2.56 -16.54
C GLU A 182 3.25 1.68 -15.87
N GLY A 183 4.44 1.68 -16.45
CA GLY A 183 5.60 0.90 -16.03
C GLY A 183 6.92 1.54 -16.47
N GLU A 184 6.91 2.48 -17.40
CA GLU A 184 8.09 3.32 -17.66
C GLU A 184 7.98 4.58 -16.79
N ALA A 185 8.49 4.49 -15.57
CA ALA A 185 8.92 5.68 -14.85
C ALA A 185 9.85 6.45 -15.80
N ALA A 186 9.35 7.57 -16.32
CA ALA A 186 10.09 8.42 -17.24
C ALA A 186 11.49 8.69 -16.68
N PRO A 187 12.56 8.60 -17.49
CA PRO A 187 13.86 9.07 -17.05
C PRO A 187 13.77 10.60 -16.87
N GLN A 188 13.83 11.06 -15.62
CA GLN A 188 14.18 12.44 -15.27
C GLN A 188 15.55 12.46 -14.56
#